data_AF-M6Q061-F1
#
_entry.id   AF-M6Q061-F1
#
_cell.length_a   1.000
_cell.length_b   1.000
_cell.length_c   1.000
_cell.angle_alpha   90.00
_cell.angle_beta   90.00
_cell.angle_gamma   90.00
#
_symmetry.space_group_name_H-M   'P 1'
#
loop_
_entity.id
_entity.type
_entity.pdbx_description
1 polymer ?
#
loop_
_entity_poly.entity_id
_entity_poly.type
_entity_poly.pdbx_seq_one_letter_code
_entity_poly.pdbx_strand_id
1 'polypeptide(L)'
;MTLENKRSVLQKHNGSQKLSQIENPRLFRGKFQHSNFRNKFIIVFHSCVRVVILLCFLSQLKAEEKRIYHNLTEALQNPTDVQILYLNSNQLKTIPKEIGKLKSLQKLYLSNNQLTTFPKEIGYLKELELLELDDIPALRSQEKKIRKLLPKVNIIFIEIKE
;
A
#
# COMPACT_ATOMS: atom_id res chain seq x y z
N MET A 1 25.88 91.74 -30.71
CA MET A 1 26.72 92.61 -29.86
C MET A 1 25.80 93.65 -29.26
N THR A 2 25.29 93.39 -28.06
CA THR A 2 24.33 94.19 -27.27
C THR A 2 24.27 93.46 -25.91
N LEU A 3 24.47 94.04 -24.72
CA LEU A 3 24.08 95.35 -24.15
C LEU A 3 22.54 95.51 -24.15
N GLU A 4 21.84 95.61 -23.03
CA GLU A 4 22.26 95.72 -21.61
C GLU A 4 21.21 95.09 -20.66
N ASN A 5 21.62 94.40 -19.58
CA ASN A 5 21.68 94.87 -18.18
C ASN A 5 20.38 94.80 -17.36
N LYS A 6 20.36 93.88 -16.37
CA LYS A 6 19.76 94.07 -15.04
C LYS A 6 20.32 93.01 -14.08
N ARG A 7 21.01 93.43 -13.00
CA ARG A 7 21.64 92.56 -12.00
C ARG A 7 21.42 93.09 -10.57
N SER A 8 21.64 92.20 -9.59
CA SER A 8 21.73 92.44 -8.13
C SER A 8 20.39 92.37 -7.34
N VAL A 9 20.32 91.83 -6.10
CA VAL A 9 21.27 90.99 -5.33
C VAL A 9 20.57 90.16 -4.20
N LEU A 10 21.06 88.92 -3.98
CA LEU A 10 21.02 88.01 -2.79
C LEU A 10 19.80 87.85 -1.83
N GLN A 11 19.30 86.59 -1.78
CA GLN A 11 19.06 85.70 -0.60
C GLN A 11 18.28 86.13 0.66
N LYS A 12 17.30 85.29 1.11
CA LYS A 12 17.49 84.32 2.24
C LYS A 12 16.29 83.36 2.52
N HIS A 13 16.64 82.14 2.94
CA HIS A 13 15.95 81.07 3.71
C HIS A 13 14.43 80.77 3.69
N ASN A 14 14.16 79.48 3.40
CA ASN A 14 13.34 78.50 4.14
C ASN A 14 11.92 78.82 4.64
N GLY A 15 10.92 78.25 3.94
CA GLY A 15 10.04 77.25 4.56
C GLY A 15 8.65 77.67 5.07
N SER A 16 7.58 77.26 4.36
CA SER A 16 6.25 76.96 4.92
C SER A 16 5.38 76.14 3.96
N GLN A 17 4.33 75.52 4.49
CA GLN A 17 3.44 74.56 3.80
C GLN A 17 2.29 75.21 2.98
N LYS A 18 1.59 74.35 2.19
CA LYS A 18 0.15 74.36 1.76
C LYS A 18 -0.28 75.07 0.46
N LEU A 19 -1.44 74.76 -0.17
CA LEU A 19 -2.57 73.79 0.08
C LEU A 19 -3.03 73.23 -1.31
N SER A 20 -3.15 71.91 -1.55
CA SER A 20 -4.40 71.07 -1.67
C SER A 20 -5.30 71.17 -2.91
N GLN A 21 -5.84 70.00 -3.33
CA GLN A 21 -7.13 69.78 -4.06
C GLN A 21 -7.17 70.22 -5.55
N ILE A 22 -7.97 69.61 -6.47
CA ILE A 22 -9.04 68.60 -6.36
C ILE A 22 -9.04 67.60 -7.56
N GLU A 23 -9.46 66.35 -7.29
CA GLU A 23 -10.02 65.23 -8.12
C GLU A 23 -9.60 65.02 -9.62
N ASN A 24 -9.14 63.83 -10.07
CA ASN A 24 -9.81 62.51 -10.26
C ASN A 24 -11.05 62.53 -11.19
N PRO A 25 -11.22 61.58 -12.15
CA PRO A 25 -11.27 60.13 -11.81
C PRO A 25 -10.83 59.07 -12.87
N ARG A 26 -10.55 57.85 -12.37
CA ARG A 26 -10.86 56.51 -12.95
C ARG A 26 -10.58 56.24 -14.44
N LEU A 27 -9.50 55.50 -14.73
CA LEU A 27 -9.54 54.28 -15.59
C LEU A 27 -8.28 53.42 -15.39
N PHE A 28 -8.36 52.13 -15.69
CA PHE A 28 -7.26 51.15 -15.71
C PHE A 28 -6.31 51.04 -14.50
N ARG A 29 -6.82 50.55 -13.34
CA ARG A 29 -6.11 49.48 -12.58
C ARG A 29 -7.01 48.79 -11.56
N GLY A 30 -7.63 47.67 -11.97
CA GLY A 30 -8.23 46.73 -11.04
C GLY A 30 -7.14 46.05 -10.20
N LYS A 31 -7.09 46.34 -8.89
CA LYS A 31 -6.19 45.64 -7.95
C LYS A 31 -6.75 44.25 -7.65
N PHE A 32 -6.43 43.27 -8.48
CA PHE A 32 -6.70 41.85 -8.17
C PHE A 32 -6.05 41.49 -6.82
N GLN A 33 -6.86 41.06 -5.86
CA GLN A 33 -6.41 40.75 -4.49
C GLN A 33 -5.63 39.44 -4.44
N HIS A 34 -4.33 39.51 -4.74
CA HIS A 34 -3.42 38.36 -4.75
C HIS A 34 -3.34 37.60 -3.42
N SER A 35 -3.62 38.24 -2.29
CA SER A 35 -3.68 37.63 -0.95
C SER A 35 -4.81 36.60 -0.84
N ASN A 36 -6.04 36.98 -1.21
CA ASN A 36 -7.19 36.09 -1.19
C ASN A 36 -7.05 34.91 -2.16
N PHE A 37 -6.38 35.11 -3.31
CA PHE A 37 -6.08 34.02 -4.23
C PHE A 37 -4.99 33.08 -3.67
N ARG A 38 -3.90 33.60 -3.11
CA ARG A 38 -2.85 32.78 -2.46
C ARG A 38 -3.38 31.97 -1.28
N ASN A 39 -4.19 32.56 -0.41
CA ASN A 39 -4.78 31.83 0.72
C ASN A 39 -5.73 30.72 0.25
N LYS A 40 -6.59 30.99 -0.76
CA LYS A 40 -7.40 29.93 -1.38
C LYS A 40 -6.56 28.84 -2.01
N PHE A 41 -5.48 29.18 -2.72
CA PHE A 41 -4.57 28.20 -3.33
C PHE A 41 -3.85 27.34 -2.28
N ILE A 42 -3.40 27.92 -1.16
CA ILE A 42 -2.78 27.20 -0.04
C ILE A 42 -3.81 26.27 0.64
N ILE A 43 -5.04 26.73 0.85
CA ILE A 43 -6.13 25.92 1.43
C ILE A 43 -6.47 24.75 0.51
N VAL A 44 -6.62 25.00 -0.81
CA VAL A 44 -6.86 23.96 -1.81
C VAL A 44 -5.70 22.98 -1.87
N PHE A 45 -4.45 23.45 -1.90
CA PHE A 45 -3.26 22.59 -1.92
C PHE A 45 -3.18 21.71 -0.66
N HIS A 46 -3.39 22.27 0.53
CA HIS A 46 -3.37 21.50 1.79
C HIS A 46 -4.56 20.52 1.86
N SER A 47 -5.73 20.88 1.31
CA SER A 47 -6.87 19.97 1.15
C SER A 47 -6.53 18.81 0.20
N CYS A 48 -5.97 19.10 -0.98
CA CYS A 48 -5.53 18.10 -1.94
C CYS A 48 -4.45 17.17 -1.37
N VAL A 49 -3.48 17.69 -0.60
CA VAL A 49 -2.48 16.87 0.08
C VAL A 49 -3.13 15.94 1.12
N ARG A 50 -4.10 16.43 1.91
CA ARG A 50 -4.86 15.57 2.83
C ARG A 50 -5.71 14.52 2.11
N VAL A 51 -6.32 14.87 0.97
CA VAL A 51 -7.08 13.93 0.13
C VAL A 51 -6.15 12.90 -0.51
N VAL A 52 -4.97 13.28 -1.00
CA VAL A 52 -3.97 12.34 -1.54
C VAL A 52 -3.47 11.41 -0.42
N ILE A 53 -3.13 11.93 0.75
CA ILE A 53 -2.75 11.12 1.92
C ILE A 53 -3.88 10.16 2.31
N LEU A 54 -5.14 10.63 2.36
CA LEU A 54 -6.30 9.80 2.64
C LEU A 54 -6.51 8.72 1.57
N LEU A 55 -6.32 9.03 0.29
CA LEU A 55 -6.38 8.07 -0.82
C LEU A 55 -5.23 7.05 -0.77
N CYS A 56 -4.03 7.46 -0.34
CA CYS A 56 -2.93 6.55 -0.02
C CYS A 56 -3.29 5.63 1.16
N PHE A 57 -3.89 6.15 2.25
CA PHE A 57 -4.38 5.31 3.35
C PHE A 57 -5.53 4.39 2.92
N LEU A 58 -6.45 4.84 2.06
CA LEU A 58 -7.55 4.02 1.54
C LEU A 58 -7.07 2.93 0.56
N SER A 59 -5.97 3.16 -0.17
CA SER A 59 -5.34 2.12 -0.99
C SER A 59 -4.49 1.15 -0.17
N GLN A 60 -3.88 1.59 0.94
CA GLN A 60 -3.27 0.71 1.95
C GLN A 60 -4.33 -0.15 2.66
N LEU A 61 -5.49 0.42 2.98
CA LEU A 61 -6.63 -0.29 3.58
C LEU A 61 -7.31 -1.29 2.63
N LYS A 62 -7.07 -1.22 1.32
CA LYS A 62 -7.66 -2.13 0.33
C LYS A 62 -6.87 -3.44 0.12
N ALA A 63 -5.97 -3.78 1.04
CA ALA A 63 -5.14 -4.99 1.00
C ALA A 63 -5.80 -6.24 1.63
N GLU A 64 -7.13 -6.40 1.54
CA GLU A 64 -7.92 -7.48 2.18
C GLU A 64 -7.91 -8.84 1.42
N GLU A 65 -6.79 -9.23 0.76
CA GLU A 65 -6.68 -10.52 0.06
C GLU A 65 -5.48 -11.40 0.50
N LYS A 66 -4.97 -11.21 1.72
CA LYS A 66 -3.98 -12.11 2.34
C LYS A 66 -4.59 -13.46 2.79
N ARG A 67 -5.26 -14.16 1.87
CA ARG A 67 -5.81 -15.52 2.05
C ARG A 67 -4.95 -16.58 1.38
N ILE A 68 -4.11 -16.17 0.43
CA ILE A 68 -3.20 -17.02 -0.34
C ILE A 68 -1.76 -16.76 0.13
N TYR A 69 -1.03 -17.82 0.45
CA TYR A 69 0.37 -17.77 0.87
C TYR A 69 1.23 -18.72 0.05
N HIS A 70 2.48 -18.33 -0.20
CA HIS A 70 3.48 -19.13 -0.92
C HIS A 70 4.68 -19.55 -0.03
N ASN A 71 4.62 -19.20 1.26
CA ASN A 71 5.69 -19.42 2.23
C ASN A 71 5.08 -19.85 3.57
N LEU A 72 5.51 -21.00 4.10
CA LEU A 72 5.00 -21.56 5.35
C LEU A 72 5.32 -20.66 6.56
N THR A 73 6.45 -19.93 6.53
CA THR A 73 6.85 -19.02 7.62
C THR A 73 5.88 -17.84 7.74
N GLU A 74 5.46 -17.27 6.61
CA GLU A 74 4.50 -16.16 6.56
C GLU A 74 3.07 -16.62 6.87
N ALA A 75 2.70 -17.81 6.39
CA ALA A 75 1.42 -18.44 6.73
C ALA A 75 1.29 -18.67 8.25
N LEU A 76 2.36 -19.16 8.90
CA LEU A 76 2.39 -19.40 10.35
C LEU A 76 2.40 -18.12 11.20
N GLN A 77 2.67 -16.95 10.62
CA GLN A 77 2.49 -15.65 11.30
C GLN A 77 1.03 -15.20 11.35
N ASN A 78 0.17 -15.69 10.43
CA ASN A 78 -1.22 -15.23 10.26
C ASN A 78 -2.21 -16.43 10.29
N PRO A 79 -2.17 -17.32 11.31
CA PRO A 79 -2.75 -18.66 11.23
C PRO A 79 -4.29 -18.74 11.16
N THR A 80 -4.99 -17.61 11.33
CA THR A 80 -6.43 -17.44 11.17
C THR A 80 -6.86 -17.09 9.75
N ASP A 81 -5.94 -16.59 8.91
CA ASP A 81 -6.27 -15.87 7.69
C ASP A 81 -5.92 -16.68 6.43
N VAL A 82 -4.96 -17.61 6.56
CA VAL A 82 -4.54 -18.54 5.49
C VAL A 82 -5.70 -19.46 5.11
N GLN A 83 -6.19 -19.33 3.87
CA GLN A 83 -7.17 -20.25 3.27
C GLN A 83 -6.53 -21.14 2.20
N ILE A 84 -5.52 -20.63 1.49
CA ILE A 84 -4.78 -21.36 0.46
C ILE A 84 -3.28 -21.23 0.75
N LEU A 85 -2.57 -22.37 0.75
CA LEU A 85 -1.13 -22.43 0.95
C LEU A 85 -0.48 -23.23 -0.18
N TYR A 86 0.28 -22.53 -1.02
CA TYR A 86 1.11 -23.10 -2.07
C TYR A 86 2.52 -23.34 -1.53
N LEU A 87 2.98 -24.59 -1.56
CA LEU A 87 4.33 -24.99 -1.16
C LEU A 87 4.98 -25.92 -2.20
N ASN A 88 4.43 -25.97 -3.42
CA ASN A 88 4.95 -26.79 -4.52
C ASN A 88 6.43 -26.48 -4.81
N SER A 89 7.21 -27.48 -5.22
CA SER A 89 8.62 -27.35 -5.67
C SER A 89 9.61 -26.78 -4.66
N ASN A 90 9.32 -26.80 -3.36
CA ASN A 90 10.15 -26.21 -2.29
C ASN A 90 11.18 -27.19 -1.66
N GLN A 91 11.38 -28.39 -2.23
CA GLN A 91 12.29 -29.43 -1.72
C GLN A 91 12.03 -29.87 -0.25
N LEU A 92 10.84 -29.61 0.28
CA LEU A 92 10.49 -29.87 1.68
C LEU A 92 10.60 -31.35 2.01
N LYS A 93 11.36 -31.69 3.07
CA LYS A 93 11.57 -33.08 3.54
C LYS A 93 10.59 -33.49 4.65
N THR A 94 10.09 -32.51 5.39
CA THR A 94 9.08 -32.63 6.45
C THR A 94 8.19 -31.39 6.47
N ILE A 95 6.98 -31.54 7.03
CA ILE A 95 6.13 -30.41 7.43
C ILE A 95 6.19 -30.26 8.96
N PRO A 96 6.43 -29.07 9.53
CA PRO A 96 6.45 -28.86 10.97
C PRO A 96 5.07 -29.07 11.59
N LYS A 97 5.03 -29.54 12.84
CA LYS A 97 3.79 -29.77 13.62
C LYS A 97 2.93 -28.49 13.73
N GLU A 98 3.57 -27.32 13.65
CA GLU A 98 2.94 -26.00 13.65
C GLU A 98 1.92 -25.81 12.52
N ILE A 99 1.96 -26.62 11.44
CA ILE A 99 0.91 -26.62 10.39
C ILE A 99 -0.49 -26.75 10.98
N GLY A 100 -0.66 -27.54 12.05
CA GLY A 100 -1.93 -27.74 12.74
C GLY A 100 -2.50 -26.49 13.43
N LYS A 101 -1.81 -25.34 13.39
CA LYS A 101 -2.31 -24.03 13.80
C LYS A 101 -3.19 -23.37 12.73
N LEU A 102 -3.00 -23.68 11.44
CA LEU A 102 -3.68 -23.02 10.31
C LEU A 102 -5.14 -23.47 10.19
N LYS A 103 -6.02 -23.00 11.08
CA LYS A 103 -7.38 -23.55 11.20
C LYS A 103 -8.24 -23.34 9.97
N SER A 104 -8.12 -22.17 9.35
CA SER A 104 -8.88 -21.73 8.19
C SER A 104 -8.37 -22.29 6.85
N LEU A 105 -7.32 -23.11 6.86
CA LEU A 105 -6.67 -23.60 5.64
C LEU A 105 -7.55 -24.62 4.92
N GLN A 106 -8.06 -24.23 3.75
CA GLN A 106 -8.94 -25.02 2.88
C GLN A 106 -8.17 -25.81 1.83
N LYS A 107 -7.07 -25.27 1.29
CA LYS A 107 -6.32 -25.89 0.19
C LYS A 107 -4.82 -25.85 0.45
N LEU A 108 -4.19 -27.03 0.47
CA LEU A 108 -2.76 -27.20 0.69
C LEU A 108 -2.13 -27.91 -0.51
N TYR A 109 -1.25 -27.20 -1.21
CA TYR A 109 -0.55 -27.70 -2.39
C TYR A 109 0.91 -27.99 -2.00
N LEU A 110 1.34 -29.24 -2.16
CA LEU A 110 2.67 -29.72 -1.75
C LEU A 110 3.43 -30.49 -2.84
N SER A 111 2.95 -30.44 -4.08
CA SER A 111 3.48 -31.22 -5.20
C SER A 111 4.97 -30.91 -5.50
N ASN A 112 5.72 -31.86 -6.05
CA ASN A 112 7.17 -31.74 -6.30
C ASN A 112 8.00 -31.43 -5.04
N ASN A 113 7.73 -32.12 -3.93
CA ASN A 113 8.52 -32.03 -2.68
C ASN A 113 9.08 -33.39 -2.23
N GLN A 114 10.09 -33.36 -1.37
CA GLN A 114 10.81 -34.54 -0.88
C GLN A 114 10.20 -35.10 0.43
N LEU A 115 8.89 -34.93 0.64
CA LEU A 115 8.24 -35.25 1.92
C LEU A 115 8.25 -36.76 2.21
N THR A 116 8.71 -37.13 3.40
CA THR A 116 8.80 -38.53 3.84
C THR A 116 7.69 -38.96 4.82
N THR A 117 7.05 -38.01 5.51
CA THR A 117 5.87 -38.23 6.36
C THR A 117 5.18 -36.90 6.66
N PHE A 118 3.92 -36.96 7.07
CA PHE A 118 3.25 -35.84 7.74
C PHE A 118 3.36 -35.93 9.27
N PRO A 119 3.33 -34.79 9.99
CA PRO A 119 3.06 -34.75 11.42
C PRO A 119 1.61 -35.13 11.70
N LYS A 120 1.31 -35.70 12.89
CA LYS A 120 -0.06 -36.05 13.29
C LYS A 120 -0.98 -34.82 13.35
N GLU A 121 -0.39 -33.65 13.60
CA GLU A 121 -1.01 -32.34 13.68
C GLU A 121 -1.66 -31.88 12.36
N ILE A 122 -1.38 -32.51 11.22
CA ILE A 122 -2.11 -32.23 9.98
C ILE A 122 -3.61 -32.55 10.12
N GLY A 123 -3.97 -33.56 10.93
CA GLY A 123 -5.36 -33.87 11.29
C GLY A 123 -6.05 -32.82 12.18
N TYR A 124 -5.35 -31.73 12.55
CA TYR A 124 -5.91 -30.60 13.27
C TYR A 124 -6.35 -29.44 12.35
N LEU A 125 -6.07 -29.52 11.05
CA LEU A 125 -6.69 -28.71 10.00
C LEU A 125 -8.15 -29.19 9.87
N LYS A 126 -9.14 -28.32 10.13
CA LYS A 126 -10.56 -28.71 10.17
C LYS A 126 -11.34 -28.30 8.94
N GLU A 127 -10.97 -27.15 8.36
CA GLU A 127 -11.58 -26.65 7.12
C GLU A 127 -10.85 -27.12 5.85
N LEU A 128 -9.89 -28.06 5.96
CA LEU A 128 -9.12 -28.54 4.81
C LEU A 128 -9.99 -29.40 3.89
N GLU A 129 -10.21 -28.91 2.68
CA GLU A 129 -10.98 -29.56 1.61
C GLU A 129 -10.08 -30.32 0.64
N LEU A 130 -8.90 -29.77 0.31
CA LEU A 130 -8.01 -30.27 -0.75
C LEU A 130 -6.55 -30.36 -0.27
N LEU A 131 -5.92 -31.50 -0.57
CA LEU A 131 -4.51 -31.76 -0.36
C LEU A 131 -3.89 -32.38 -1.63
N GLU A 132 -2.99 -31.64 -2.30
CA GLU A 132 -2.31 -32.07 -3.53
C GLU A 132 -0.88 -32.55 -3.20
N LEU A 133 -0.54 -33.78 -3.61
CA LEU A 133 0.66 -34.52 -3.18
C LEU A 133 1.44 -35.10 -4.37
N ASP A 134 1.37 -34.44 -5.52
CA ASP A 134 1.84 -34.99 -6.78
C ASP A 134 3.37 -34.96 -6.84
N ASP A 135 3.98 -35.96 -7.48
CA ASP A 135 5.43 -36.14 -7.52
C ASP A 135 6.10 -36.22 -6.12
N ILE A 136 5.43 -36.86 -5.15
CA ILE A 136 5.99 -37.21 -3.82
C ILE A 136 6.04 -38.74 -3.62
N PRO A 137 6.99 -39.48 -4.22
CA PRO A 137 6.99 -40.95 -4.21
C PRO A 137 6.98 -41.58 -2.81
N ALA A 138 7.68 -40.96 -1.84
CA ALA A 138 7.80 -41.48 -0.46
C ALA A 138 6.50 -41.40 0.36
N LEU A 139 5.51 -40.60 -0.06
CA LEU A 139 4.18 -40.57 0.55
C LEU A 139 3.19 -41.54 -0.11
N ARG A 140 3.43 -41.99 -1.35
CA ARG A 140 2.51 -42.87 -2.09
C ARG A 140 2.31 -44.22 -1.39
N SER A 141 3.38 -44.84 -0.89
CA SER A 141 3.31 -46.06 -0.06
C SER A 141 2.58 -45.86 1.28
N GLN A 142 2.36 -44.62 1.70
CA GLN A 142 1.68 -44.22 2.94
C GLN A 142 0.26 -43.68 2.70
N GLU A 143 -0.25 -43.68 1.47
CA GLU A 143 -1.57 -43.13 1.12
C GLU A 143 -2.68 -43.56 2.10
N LYS A 144 -2.78 -44.86 2.41
CA LYS A 144 -3.78 -45.43 3.34
C LYS A 144 -3.66 -44.86 4.77
N LYS A 145 -2.45 -44.51 5.22
CA LYS A 145 -2.18 -43.85 6.51
C LYS A 145 -2.60 -42.37 6.44
N ILE A 146 -2.33 -41.69 5.33
CA ILE A 146 -2.69 -40.27 5.12
C ILE A 146 -4.22 -40.12 5.02
N ARG A 147 -4.90 -40.94 4.21
CA ARG A 147 -6.38 -40.98 4.13
C ARG A 147 -7.03 -41.32 5.47
N LYS A 148 -6.38 -42.09 6.37
CA LYS A 148 -6.87 -42.34 7.74
C LYS A 148 -6.68 -41.13 8.67
N LEU A 149 -5.65 -40.30 8.48
CA LEU A 149 -5.45 -39.05 9.23
C LEU A 149 -6.41 -37.94 8.77
N LEU A 150 -6.79 -37.96 7.50
CA LEU A 150 -7.57 -36.92 6.83
C LEU A 150 -8.79 -37.49 6.08
N PRO A 151 -9.73 -38.19 6.76
CA PRO A 151 -10.76 -39.02 6.12
C PRO A 151 -11.89 -38.25 5.42
N LYS A 152 -11.89 -36.92 5.49
CA LYS A 152 -12.86 -36.03 4.81
C LYS A 152 -12.23 -35.18 3.70
N VAL A 153 -10.90 -35.23 3.54
CA VAL A 153 -10.15 -34.35 2.64
C VAL A 153 -10.02 -35.02 1.27
N ASN A 154 -10.22 -34.24 0.20
CA ASN A 154 -9.87 -34.68 -1.14
C ASN A 154 -8.34 -34.70 -1.28
N ILE A 155 -7.75 -35.89 -1.18
CA ILE A 155 -6.31 -36.11 -1.33
C ILE A 155 -6.02 -36.61 -2.74
N ILE A 156 -5.29 -35.78 -3.48
CA ILE A 156 -4.90 -35.99 -4.88
C ILE A 156 -3.47 -36.55 -4.92
N PHE A 157 -3.28 -37.55 -5.80
CA PHE A 157 -1.99 -38.07 -6.24
C PHE A 157 -2.09 -38.31 -7.76
N ILE A 158 -1.63 -37.37 -8.57
CA ILE A 158 -1.51 -37.53 -10.02
C ILE A 158 -0.27 -38.38 -10.32
N GLU A 159 -0.44 -39.38 -11.20
CA GLU A 159 0.71 -39.99 -11.89
C GLU A 159 1.07 -39.12 -13.09
N ILE A 160 2.15 -38.33 -13.01
CA ILE A 160 2.82 -37.91 -14.23
C ILE A 160 3.47 -39.18 -14.81
N LYS A 161 2.94 -39.62 -15.96
CA LYS A 161 3.53 -40.68 -16.76
C LYS A 161 4.49 -40.04 -17.75
N GLU A 162 5.78 -40.30 -17.54
CA GLU A 162 6.84 -40.07 -18.53
C GLU A 162 6.66 -41.00 -19.75
#